data_AF-A0A3D5P6B4-F1
#
_entry.id   AF-A0A3D5P6B4-F1
#
_cell.length_a   1.000
_cell.length_b   1.000
_cell.length_c   1.000
_cell.angle_alpha   90.00
_cell.angle_beta   90.00
_cell.angle_gamma   90.00
#
_symmetry.space_group_name_H-M   'P 1'
#
loop_
_entity.id
_entity.type
_entity.pdbx_description
1 polymer ?
#
loop_
_entity_poly.entity_id
_entity_poly.type
_entity_poly.pdbx_seq_one_letter_code
_entity_poly.pdbx_strand_id
1 'polypeptide(L)'
;MDGALLSLSPFAKSPRPAVAIIKHTTPCGLGVGDSLAEAYKRALATDPVSAFGSVIAVNRPVDGETAELMSKLFIECLVAPDFSGDAIEKLTEKKNIRIMAFPEGSATSFLADHGHRPEPLLVRSVYGGVLAQSPPIPPFYGEIDESWHVVTERHPTEKEWDDLRFAWAAIFGVKSNAILLAKDGGVFGIGAGQMSRVDSSRIAVRKAGDAGLGLSGAVLASDAFFPFR
;
A
#
# COMPACT_ATOMS: atom_id res chain seq x y z
N MET A 1 12.83 0.70 0.30
CA MET A 1 12.45 1.47 -0.90
C MET A 1 11.71 0.58 -1.88
N ASP A 2 12.34 -0.45 -2.45
CA ASP A 2 11.73 -1.32 -3.47
C ASP A 2 10.35 -1.86 -3.07
N GLY A 3 10.21 -2.47 -1.88
CA GLY A 3 8.91 -2.91 -1.36
C GLY A 3 7.85 -1.80 -1.20
N ALA A 4 8.26 -0.54 -1.08
CA ALA A 4 7.34 0.61 -1.06
C ALA A 4 6.84 0.99 -2.45
N LEU A 5 7.73 0.94 -3.46
CA LEU A 5 7.33 1.10 -4.85
C LEU A 5 6.43 -0.07 -5.29
N LEU A 6 6.76 -1.31 -4.92
CA LEU A 6 5.92 -2.48 -5.18
C LEU A 6 4.53 -2.37 -4.55
N SER A 7 4.43 -1.89 -3.31
CA SER A 7 3.14 -1.73 -2.64
C SER A 7 2.33 -0.56 -3.19
N LEU A 8 2.99 0.44 -3.78
CA LEU A 8 2.35 1.61 -4.37
C LEU A 8 2.00 1.42 -5.85
N SER A 9 2.65 0.50 -6.58
CA SER A 9 2.43 0.30 -8.02
C SER A 9 0.97 0.02 -8.42
N PRO A 10 0.13 -0.69 -7.63
CA PRO A 10 -1.30 -0.83 -7.90
C PRO A 10 -2.05 0.52 -7.96
N PHE A 11 -1.47 1.58 -7.40
CA PHE A 11 -2.03 2.93 -7.35
C PHE A 11 -1.42 3.89 -8.37
N ALA A 12 -0.60 3.39 -9.31
CA ALA A 12 0.01 4.22 -10.36
C ALA A 12 -1.05 4.97 -11.20
N LYS A 13 -2.15 4.29 -11.52
CA LYS A 13 -3.30 4.83 -12.27
C LYS A 13 -4.48 5.20 -11.37
N SER A 14 -4.26 5.33 -10.05
CA SER A 14 -5.31 5.66 -9.10
C SER A 14 -5.91 7.04 -9.41
N PRO A 15 -7.26 7.19 -9.41
CA PRO A 15 -7.91 8.49 -9.52
C PRO A 15 -7.67 9.35 -8.28
N ARG A 16 -7.36 8.71 -7.14
CA ARG A 16 -7.12 9.36 -5.83
C ARG A 16 -5.64 9.34 -5.45
N PRO A 17 -5.11 10.39 -4.80
CA PRO A 17 -3.85 10.33 -4.05
C PRO A 17 -3.76 9.06 -3.19
N ALA A 18 -2.60 8.42 -3.19
CA ALA A 18 -2.32 7.18 -2.48
C ALA A 18 -1.01 7.28 -1.70
N VAL A 19 -1.00 6.68 -0.51
CA VAL A 19 0.16 6.63 0.39
C VAL A 19 0.34 5.19 0.88
N ALA A 20 1.56 4.66 0.75
CA ALA A 20 1.97 3.37 1.29
C ALA A 20 3.07 3.56 2.34
N ILE A 21 2.87 3.01 3.54
CA ILE A 21 3.81 3.05 4.67
C ILE A 21 4.35 1.63 4.89
N ILE A 22 5.65 1.47 4.73
CA ILE A 22 6.32 0.17 4.69
C ILE A 22 7.30 0.01 5.84
N LYS A 23 7.22 -1.14 6.50
CA LYS A 23 8.21 -1.60 7.48
C LYS A 23 8.68 -3.00 7.09
N HIS A 24 9.99 -3.23 7.09
CA HIS A 24 10.58 -4.54 6.77
C HIS A 24 10.03 -5.19 5.48
N THR A 25 9.90 -4.41 4.40
CA THR A 25 9.45 -4.84 3.06
C THR A 25 7.97 -5.22 2.90
N THR A 26 7.14 -5.03 3.94
CA THR A 26 5.68 -5.23 3.88
C THR A 26 4.96 -3.94 4.31
N PRO A 27 3.78 -3.62 3.75
CA PRO A 27 3.01 -2.48 4.21
C PRO A 27 2.54 -2.70 5.66
N CYS A 28 2.70 -1.66 6.48
CA CYS A 28 2.03 -1.53 7.78
C CYS A 28 0.85 -0.55 7.73
N GLY A 29 0.72 0.23 6.66
CA GLY A 29 -0.43 1.07 6.39
C GLY A 29 -0.51 1.48 4.92
N LEU A 30 -1.73 1.61 4.40
CA LEU A 30 -1.97 2.11 3.05
C LEU A 30 -3.31 2.87 3.04
N GLY A 31 -3.37 3.96 2.29
CA GLY A 31 -4.60 4.73 2.17
C GLY A 31 -4.67 5.51 0.86
N VAL A 32 -5.89 5.74 0.40
CA VAL A 32 -6.24 6.71 -0.64
C VAL A 32 -7.14 7.79 -0.05
N GLY A 33 -7.15 8.99 -0.63
CA GLY A 33 -7.98 10.11 -0.16
C GLY A 33 -8.13 11.18 -1.22
N ASP A 34 -8.92 12.22 -0.95
CA ASP A 34 -9.10 13.34 -1.87
C ASP A 34 -7.86 14.24 -1.92
N SER A 35 -7.02 14.18 -0.88
CA SER A 35 -5.69 14.77 -0.82
C SER A 35 -4.64 13.76 -0.32
N LEU A 36 -3.36 14.05 -0.56
CA LEU A 36 -2.27 13.25 0.02
C LEU A 36 -2.28 13.30 1.55
N ALA A 37 -2.62 14.44 2.15
CA ALA A 37 -2.75 14.59 3.59
C ALA A 37 -3.82 13.65 4.16
N GLU A 38 -4.97 13.50 3.48
CA GLU A 38 -6.01 12.56 3.88
C GLU A 38 -5.57 11.11 3.69
N ALA A 39 -4.99 10.77 2.53
CA ALA A 39 -4.46 9.44 2.25
C ALA A 39 -3.39 9.03 3.29
N TYR A 40 -2.52 9.95 3.70
CA TYR A 40 -1.52 9.73 4.74
C TYR A 40 -2.15 9.48 6.11
N LYS A 41 -3.16 10.26 6.52
CA LYS A 41 -3.88 10.04 7.78
C LYS A 41 -4.53 8.66 7.82
N ARG A 42 -5.19 8.24 6.73
CA ARG A 42 -5.79 6.91 6.59
C ARG A 42 -4.73 5.81 6.66
N ALA A 43 -3.61 5.95 5.94
CA ALA A 43 -2.52 4.99 5.98
C ALA A 43 -1.92 4.86 7.40
N LEU A 44 -1.62 5.99 8.05
CA LEU A 44 -1.00 6.03 9.39
C LEU A 44 -1.90 5.41 10.46
N ALA A 45 -3.22 5.59 10.36
CA ALA A 45 -4.19 5.05 11.31
C ALA A 45 -4.15 3.52 11.41
N THR A 46 -3.72 2.82 10.35
CA THR A 46 -3.63 1.34 10.31
C THR A 46 -2.75 0.80 11.44
N ASP A 47 -1.55 1.34 11.59
CA ASP A 47 -0.56 0.87 12.56
C ASP A 47 0.48 1.96 12.87
N PRO A 48 0.13 2.99 13.67
CA PRO A 48 1.02 4.11 13.99
C PRO A 48 2.34 3.67 14.64
N VAL A 49 2.32 2.56 15.38
CA VAL A 49 3.49 2.00 16.07
C VAL A 49 4.50 1.49 15.04
N SER A 50 4.06 0.65 14.09
CA SER A 50 4.96 0.11 13.06
C SER A 50 5.37 1.17 12.03
N ALA A 51 4.59 2.23 11.85
CA ALA A 51 4.94 3.36 10.98
C ALA A 51 6.17 4.14 11.46
N PHE A 52 6.53 4.05 12.74
CA PHE A 52 7.73 4.72 13.25
C PHE A 52 9.01 4.15 12.61
N GLY A 53 9.78 5.00 11.94
CA GLY A 53 10.99 4.63 11.21
C GLY A 53 10.69 3.77 9.98
N SER A 54 9.61 4.10 9.27
CA SER A 54 9.20 3.43 8.04
C SER A 54 9.83 4.07 6.80
N VAL A 55 9.64 3.39 5.67
CA VAL A 55 9.74 3.98 4.33
C VAL A 55 8.33 4.34 3.88
N ILE A 56 8.12 5.54 3.37
CA ILE A 56 6.83 5.99 2.81
C ILE A 56 6.99 6.21 1.32
N ALA A 57 6.04 5.73 0.53
CA ALA A 57 5.93 6.04 -0.89
C ALA A 57 4.55 6.65 -1.20
N VAL A 58 4.53 7.67 -2.06
CA VAL A 58 3.30 8.36 -2.48
C VAL A 58 3.22 8.47 -4.01
N ASN A 59 2.01 8.55 -4.57
CA ASN A 59 1.79 8.59 -6.03
C ASN A 59 1.51 10.00 -6.60
N ARG A 60 1.65 11.04 -5.79
CA ARG A 60 1.49 12.46 -6.15
C ARG A 60 2.61 13.29 -5.53
N PRO A 61 2.95 14.47 -6.09
CA PRO A 61 3.91 15.38 -5.47
C PRO A 61 3.54 15.73 -4.03
N VAL A 62 4.50 15.75 -3.13
CA VAL A 62 4.26 16.10 -1.72
C VAL A 62 4.21 17.61 -1.58
N ASP A 63 3.10 18.11 -1.03
CA ASP A 63 2.87 19.52 -0.70
C ASP A 63 3.24 19.84 0.77
N GLY A 64 3.27 21.13 1.12
CA GLY A 64 3.59 21.59 2.48
C GLY A 64 2.63 21.08 3.56
N GLU A 65 1.33 20.94 3.27
CA GLU A 65 0.35 20.40 4.23
C GLU A 65 0.68 18.94 4.57
N THR A 66 0.92 18.13 3.54
CA THR A 66 1.29 16.72 3.68
C THR A 66 2.64 16.60 4.39
N ALA A 67 3.62 17.44 4.04
CA ALA A 67 4.93 17.49 4.67
C ALA A 67 4.85 17.84 6.17
N GLU A 68 4.02 18.81 6.56
CA GLU A 68 3.81 19.18 7.96
C GLU A 68 3.26 17.99 8.77
N LEU A 69 2.31 17.24 8.22
CA LEU A 69 1.80 16.03 8.86
C LEU A 69 2.86 14.94 8.98
N MET A 70 3.58 14.65 7.89
CA MET A 70 4.63 13.65 7.84
C MET A 70 5.80 13.99 8.77
N SER A 71 6.09 15.28 8.96
CA SER A 71 7.14 15.77 9.86
C SER A 71 6.89 15.39 11.33
N LYS A 72 5.68 15.00 11.73
CA LYS A 72 5.39 14.56 13.10
C LYS A 72 5.89 13.14 13.37
N LEU A 73 6.03 12.32 12.33
CA LEU A 73 6.52 10.95 12.41
C LEU A 73 8.04 10.90 12.16
N PHE A 74 8.74 9.97 12.82
CA PHE A 74 10.09 9.63 12.40
C PHE A 74 10.01 8.79 11.11
N ILE A 75 10.44 9.35 9.99
CA ILE A 75 10.45 8.70 8.67
C ILE A 75 11.89 8.46 8.28
N GLU A 76 12.23 7.22 7.92
CA GLU A 76 13.57 6.87 7.48
C GLU A 76 13.78 7.31 6.02
N CYS A 77 12.78 7.10 5.17
CA CYS A 77 12.82 7.48 3.77
C CYS A 77 11.42 7.82 3.25
N LEU A 78 11.32 8.90 2.46
CA LEU A 78 10.11 9.32 1.75
C LEU A 78 10.41 9.37 0.25
N VAL A 79 9.57 8.68 -0.53
CA VAL A 79 9.68 8.60 -1.99
C VAL A 79 8.41 9.13 -2.64
N ALA A 80 8.55 10.05 -3.58
CA ALA A 80 7.41 10.69 -4.26
C ALA A 80 7.76 11.01 -5.71
N PRO A 81 6.77 11.34 -6.57
CA PRO A 81 7.02 11.95 -7.87
C PRO A 81 7.91 13.18 -7.78
N ASP A 82 7.58 14.08 -6.86
CA ASP A 82 8.25 15.36 -6.67
C ASP A 82 7.88 15.95 -5.30
N PHE A 83 8.49 17.07 -4.93
CA PHE A 83 8.28 17.79 -3.68
C PHE A 83 8.20 19.29 -3.95
N SER A 84 7.22 19.96 -3.38
CA SER A 84 7.18 21.42 -3.40
C SER A 84 8.28 22.01 -2.51
N GLY A 85 8.59 23.30 -2.70
CA GLY A 85 9.65 23.97 -1.94
C GLY A 85 9.39 24.02 -0.43
N ASP A 86 8.15 24.30 -0.04
CA ASP A 86 7.67 24.25 1.35
C ASP A 86 7.71 22.83 1.93
N ALA A 87 7.45 21.79 1.12
CA ALA A 87 7.61 20.41 1.55
C ALA A 87 9.08 20.06 1.86
N ILE A 88 10.01 20.46 0.97
CA ILE A 88 11.44 20.25 1.18
C ILE A 88 11.92 21.00 2.43
N GLU A 89 11.58 22.28 2.57
CA GLU A 89 11.94 23.09 3.73
C GLU A 89 11.50 22.40 5.03
N LYS A 90 10.23 21.96 5.08
CA LYS A 90 9.69 21.31 6.26
C LYS A 90 10.32 19.96 6.56
N LEU A 91 10.45 19.09 5.57
CA LEU A 91 10.97 17.74 5.76
C LEU A 91 12.45 17.76 6.16
N THR A 92 13.21 18.73 5.67
CA THR A 92 14.67 18.86 5.93
C THR A 92 14.99 19.47 7.31
N GLU A 93 14.00 19.95 8.07
CA GLU A 93 14.16 20.21 9.52
C GLU A 93 14.65 18.96 10.26
N LYS A 94 14.32 17.75 9.75
CA LYS A 94 14.83 16.48 10.25
C LYS A 94 16.10 16.06 9.49
N LYS A 95 17.23 16.04 10.19
CA LYS A 95 18.55 15.77 9.60
C LYS A 95 18.72 14.40 8.91
N ASN A 96 17.92 13.39 9.26
CA ASN A 96 18.18 12.00 8.86
C ASN A 96 17.17 11.41 7.85
N ILE A 97 16.18 12.19 7.41
CA ILE A 97 15.22 11.70 6.41
C ILE A 97 15.89 11.62 5.04
N ARG A 98 15.70 10.50 4.34
CA ARG A 98 16.09 10.36 2.93
C ARG A 98 14.91 10.71 2.03
N ILE A 99 15.02 11.79 1.27
CA ILE A 99 13.99 12.26 0.33
C ILE A 99 14.41 11.82 -1.07
N MET A 100 13.53 11.13 -1.79
CA MET A 100 13.79 10.63 -3.13
C MET A 100 12.64 10.98 -4.08
N ALA A 101 12.97 11.68 -5.17
CA ALA A 101 12.03 11.94 -6.26
C ALA A 101 12.05 10.78 -7.28
N PHE A 102 10.97 10.61 -8.02
CA PHE A 102 10.95 9.72 -9.19
C PHE A 102 11.76 10.33 -10.34
N PRO A 103 12.18 9.53 -11.34
CA PRO A 103 12.78 10.07 -12.55
C PRO A 103 11.83 11.04 -13.27
N GLU A 104 12.36 12.18 -13.74
CA GLU A 104 11.58 13.23 -14.40
C GLU A 104 10.70 12.69 -15.56
N GLY A 105 9.50 13.26 -15.70
CA GLY A 105 8.60 12.98 -16.82
C GLY A 105 7.98 11.58 -16.83
N SER A 106 8.15 10.77 -15.77
CA SER A 106 7.77 9.37 -15.79
C SER A 106 6.93 8.89 -14.61
N ALA A 107 6.46 9.74 -13.70
CA ALA A 107 5.88 9.28 -12.42
C ALA A 107 4.84 8.13 -12.53
N THR A 108 3.88 8.24 -13.44
CA THR A 108 2.87 7.19 -13.68
C THR A 108 3.48 5.95 -14.32
N SER A 109 4.33 6.09 -15.35
CA SER A 109 4.97 4.96 -16.02
C SER A 109 6.03 4.29 -15.15
N PHE A 110 6.82 5.05 -14.39
CA PHE A 110 7.79 4.56 -13.41
C PHE A 110 7.15 3.66 -12.35
N LEU A 111 5.99 4.05 -11.80
CA LEU A 111 5.25 3.22 -10.86
C LEU A 111 4.55 2.04 -11.53
N ALA A 112 3.85 2.28 -12.66
CA ALA A 112 3.11 1.22 -13.36
C ALA A 112 4.03 0.14 -13.93
N ASP A 113 5.22 0.53 -14.39
CA ASP A 113 6.23 -0.34 -14.99
C ASP A 113 7.24 -0.85 -13.94
N HIS A 114 6.95 -0.70 -12.64
CA HIS A 114 7.86 -1.13 -11.57
C HIS A 114 8.15 -2.64 -11.67
N GLY A 115 9.42 -2.99 -11.90
CA GLY A 115 9.88 -4.37 -12.14
C GLY A 115 9.78 -4.83 -13.59
N HIS A 116 9.25 -4.01 -14.51
CA HIS A 116 8.97 -4.38 -15.90
C HIS A 116 9.90 -3.75 -16.96
N ARG A 117 10.93 -2.98 -16.57
CA ARG A 117 11.87 -2.30 -17.49
C ARG A 117 13.35 -2.56 -17.15
N PRO A 118 14.25 -2.66 -18.15
CA PRO A 118 13.99 -2.73 -19.59
C PRO A 118 13.43 -4.10 -20.02
N GLU A 119 13.72 -5.16 -19.27
CA GLU A 119 13.16 -6.49 -19.43
C GLU A 119 12.50 -6.93 -18.11
N PRO A 120 11.25 -7.43 -18.12
CA PRO A 120 10.53 -7.83 -16.93
C PRO A 120 11.10 -9.14 -16.36
N LEU A 121 12.05 -9.04 -15.42
CA LEU A 121 12.68 -10.20 -14.80
C LEU A 121 12.85 -10.04 -13.27
N LEU A 122 12.14 -10.87 -12.51
CA LEU A 122 12.39 -11.06 -11.08
C LEU A 122 13.33 -12.24 -10.89
N VAL A 123 14.52 -11.95 -10.37
CA VAL A 123 15.56 -12.96 -10.08
C VAL A 123 15.64 -13.20 -8.59
N ARG A 124 15.61 -14.48 -8.18
CA ARG A 124 15.83 -14.90 -6.79
C ARG A 124 16.94 -15.93 -6.73
N SER A 125 17.95 -15.65 -5.91
CA SER A 125 19.02 -16.63 -5.62
C SER A 125 18.46 -17.84 -4.85
N VAL A 126 18.91 -19.02 -5.24
CA VAL A 126 18.67 -20.29 -4.55
C VAL A 126 20.00 -21.04 -4.39
N TYR A 127 20.04 -22.09 -3.58
CA TYR A 127 21.26 -22.88 -3.45
C TYR A 127 21.68 -23.45 -4.81
N GLY A 128 22.87 -23.07 -5.28
CA GLY A 128 23.43 -23.55 -6.54
C GLY A 128 22.90 -22.87 -7.82
N GLY A 129 22.09 -21.81 -7.74
CA GLY A 129 21.59 -21.15 -8.94
C GLY A 129 20.65 -19.97 -8.71
N VAL A 130 19.81 -19.70 -9.72
CA VAL A 130 18.81 -18.63 -9.70
C VAL A 130 17.47 -19.14 -10.24
N LEU A 131 16.39 -18.64 -9.66
CA LEU A 131 15.06 -18.69 -10.26
C LEU A 131 14.81 -17.34 -10.93
N ALA A 132 14.22 -17.36 -12.13
CA ALA A 132 13.86 -16.17 -12.87
C ALA A 132 12.41 -16.31 -13.35
N GLN A 133 11.62 -15.26 -13.16
CA GLN A 133 10.20 -15.23 -13.55
C GLN A 133 9.81 -13.83 -14.02
N SER A 134 8.74 -13.73 -14.80
CA SER A 134 8.11 -12.43 -15.07
C SER A 134 7.51 -11.86 -13.78
N PRO A 135 7.59 -10.54 -13.54
CA PRO A 135 6.91 -9.89 -12.44
C PRO A 135 5.39 -9.99 -12.61
N PRO A 136 4.63 -10.10 -11.52
CA PRO A 136 3.18 -10.05 -11.59
C PRO A 136 2.71 -8.67 -12.07
N ILE A 137 1.60 -8.65 -12.79
CA ILE A 137 0.93 -7.41 -13.19
C ILE A 137 0.20 -6.86 -11.96
N PRO A 138 0.42 -5.59 -11.57
CA PRO A 138 -0.31 -4.98 -10.46
C PRO A 138 -1.82 -4.92 -10.74
N PRO A 139 -2.68 -5.29 -9.77
CA PRO A 139 -4.12 -5.05 -9.87
C PRO A 139 -4.41 -3.56 -9.68
N PHE A 140 -4.53 -2.80 -10.77
CA PHE A 140 -4.66 -1.36 -10.72
C PHE A 140 -6.00 -0.93 -10.10
N TYR A 141 -5.96 -0.22 -8.98
CA TYR A 141 -7.15 0.21 -8.22
C TYR A 141 -8.15 1.05 -9.04
N GLY A 142 -7.64 1.88 -9.97
CA GLY A 142 -8.46 2.74 -10.82
C GLY A 142 -9.08 2.05 -12.04
N GLU A 143 -8.82 0.75 -12.23
CA GLU A 143 -9.33 -0.02 -13.37
C GLU A 143 -10.39 -1.02 -12.89
N ILE A 144 -11.45 -1.18 -13.68
CA ILE A 144 -12.52 -2.14 -13.39
C ILE A 144 -12.11 -3.48 -14.00
N ASP A 145 -12.00 -4.50 -13.15
CA ASP A 145 -11.83 -5.87 -13.57
C ASP A 145 -13.21 -6.52 -13.81
N GLU A 146 -13.57 -6.65 -15.08
CA GLU A 146 -14.84 -7.26 -15.51
C GLU A 146 -14.90 -8.78 -15.23
N SER A 147 -13.79 -9.41 -14.82
CA SER A 147 -13.75 -10.83 -14.48
C SER A 147 -14.25 -11.16 -13.06
N TRP A 148 -14.60 -10.16 -12.27
CA TRP A 148 -15.08 -10.35 -10.90
C TRP A 148 -16.51 -10.90 -10.87
N HIS A 149 -16.75 -11.90 -10.01
CA HIS A 149 -18.05 -12.54 -9.85
C HIS A 149 -18.56 -12.40 -8.41
N VAL A 150 -19.81 -12.00 -8.24
CA VAL A 150 -20.51 -12.06 -6.94
C VAL A 150 -21.04 -13.47 -6.74
N VAL A 151 -20.55 -14.16 -5.72
CA VAL A 151 -20.87 -15.57 -5.42
C VAL A 151 -21.81 -15.75 -4.21
N THR A 152 -22.42 -14.65 -3.76
CA THR A 152 -23.34 -14.58 -2.61
C THR A 152 -24.67 -13.96 -2.99
N GLU A 153 -25.74 -14.20 -2.22
CA GLU A 153 -27.07 -13.60 -2.46
C GLU A 153 -27.05 -12.06 -2.34
N ARG A 154 -26.33 -11.53 -1.34
CA ARG A 154 -26.16 -10.09 -1.15
C ARG A 154 -25.11 -9.55 -2.13
N HIS A 155 -25.49 -8.52 -2.87
CA HIS A 155 -24.55 -7.75 -3.67
C HIS A 155 -23.86 -6.65 -2.84
N PRO A 156 -22.56 -6.36 -3.09
CA PRO A 156 -21.92 -5.20 -2.51
C PRO A 156 -22.59 -3.91 -2.98
N THR A 157 -22.65 -2.92 -2.10
CA THR A 157 -22.97 -1.53 -2.46
C THR A 157 -21.84 -0.90 -3.27
N GLU A 158 -22.08 0.22 -3.95
CA GLU A 158 -21.02 0.95 -4.70
C GLU A 158 -19.81 1.30 -3.83
N LYS A 159 -20.07 1.68 -2.57
CA LYS A 159 -19.02 1.97 -1.59
C LYS A 159 -18.19 0.73 -1.25
N GLU A 160 -18.85 -0.40 -1.01
CA GLU A 160 -18.16 -1.67 -0.74
C GLU A 160 -17.40 -2.15 -1.98
N TRP A 161 -17.91 -1.92 -3.19
CA TRP A 161 -17.19 -2.20 -4.43
C TRP A 161 -15.92 -1.37 -4.55
N ASP A 162 -15.96 -0.08 -4.22
CA ASP A 162 -14.78 0.78 -4.17
C ASP A 162 -13.74 0.26 -3.16
N ASP A 163 -14.19 -0.05 -1.93
CA ASP A 163 -13.32 -0.60 -0.89
C ASP A 163 -12.77 -1.99 -1.24
N LEU A 164 -13.52 -2.85 -1.94
CA LEU A 164 -13.06 -4.16 -2.41
C LEU A 164 -11.94 -4.01 -3.45
N ARG A 165 -12.09 -3.09 -4.41
CA ARG A 165 -11.03 -2.77 -5.40
C ARG A 165 -9.80 -2.22 -4.71
N PHE A 166 -10.00 -1.31 -3.75
CA PHE A 166 -8.90 -0.77 -2.94
C PHE A 166 -8.18 -1.88 -2.17
N ALA A 167 -8.91 -2.77 -1.50
CA ALA A 167 -8.34 -3.86 -0.71
C ALA A 167 -7.55 -4.85 -1.59
N TRP A 168 -8.09 -5.16 -2.78
CA TRP A 168 -7.41 -6.03 -3.76
C TRP A 168 -6.14 -5.41 -4.32
N ALA A 169 -6.14 -4.10 -4.59
CA ALA A 169 -4.93 -3.38 -4.97
C ALA A 169 -3.91 -3.34 -3.83
N ALA A 170 -4.36 -3.03 -2.60
CA ALA A 170 -3.49 -2.87 -1.44
C ALA A 170 -2.82 -4.17 -1.01
N ILE A 171 -3.49 -5.32 -1.13
CA ILE A 171 -2.96 -6.61 -0.68
C ILE A 171 -1.78 -7.10 -1.54
N PHE A 172 -1.62 -6.59 -2.76
CA PHE A 172 -0.55 -6.95 -3.69
C PHE A 172 0.87 -6.81 -3.09
N GLY A 173 1.08 -5.78 -2.26
CA GLY A 173 2.36 -5.54 -1.57
C GLY A 173 2.59 -6.39 -0.32
N VAL A 174 1.56 -7.11 0.16
CA VAL A 174 1.60 -7.86 1.42
C VAL A 174 2.20 -9.25 1.18
N LYS A 175 3.09 -9.70 2.06
CA LYS A 175 3.70 -11.04 1.94
C LYS A 175 2.70 -12.13 2.34
N SER A 176 2.60 -13.18 1.51
CA SER A 176 1.72 -14.33 1.72
C SER A 176 2.03 -15.14 2.97
N ASN A 177 1.05 -15.79 3.62
CA ASN A 177 -0.40 -15.64 3.37
C ASN A 177 -0.90 -14.29 3.89
N ALA A 178 -1.63 -13.56 3.05
CA ALA A 178 -2.05 -12.20 3.36
C ALA A 178 -3.57 -12.11 3.58
N ILE A 179 -3.96 -11.38 4.63
CA ILE A 179 -5.34 -10.93 4.86
C ILE A 179 -5.29 -9.43 5.09
N LEU A 180 -6.13 -8.70 4.36
CA LEU A 180 -6.23 -7.26 4.46
C LEU A 180 -7.68 -6.86 4.70
N LEU A 181 -7.90 -6.08 5.76
CA LEU A 181 -9.17 -5.46 6.09
C LEU A 181 -9.12 -4.00 5.66
N ALA A 182 -10.13 -3.53 4.96
CA ALA A 182 -10.17 -2.14 4.49
C ALA A 182 -11.56 -1.54 4.65
N LYS A 183 -11.60 -0.21 4.76
CA LYS A 183 -12.83 0.57 4.82
C LYS A 183 -12.53 2.02 4.49
N ASP A 184 -13.44 2.67 3.76
CA ASP A 184 -13.35 4.10 3.44
C ASP A 184 -12.01 4.49 2.78
N GLY A 185 -11.48 3.63 1.90
CA GLY A 185 -10.20 3.82 1.22
C GLY A 185 -8.96 3.77 2.12
N GLY A 186 -9.09 3.27 3.35
CA GLY A 186 -7.97 3.03 4.28
C GLY A 186 -7.84 1.55 4.63
N VAL A 187 -6.60 1.09 4.83
CA VAL A 187 -6.37 -0.22 5.44
C VAL A 187 -6.65 -0.14 6.95
N PHE A 188 -7.38 -1.11 7.47
CA PHE A 188 -7.76 -1.17 8.88
C PHE A 188 -6.99 -2.27 9.63
N GLY A 189 -6.58 -3.33 8.93
CA GLY A 189 -5.81 -4.41 9.53
C GLY A 189 -5.10 -5.26 8.49
N ILE A 190 -3.88 -5.68 8.81
CA ILE A 190 -3.05 -6.51 7.94
C ILE A 190 -2.57 -7.72 8.74
N GLY A 191 -2.81 -8.91 8.20
CA GLY A 191 -2.13 -10.14 8.59
C GLY A 191 -1.23 -10.59 7.46
N ALA A 192 0.07 -10.67 7.71
CA ALA A 192 1.07 -10.94 6.68
C ALA A 192 2.02 -12.07 7.09
N GLY A 193 2.51 -12.82 6.11
CA GLY A 193 3.64 -13.73 6.27
C GLY A 193 3.36 -15.01 7.07
N GLN A 194 2.10 -15.33 7.37
CA GLN A 194 1.79 -16.50 8.19
C GLN A 194 1.68 -17.76 7.34
N MET A 195 2.06 -18.90 7.93
CA MET A 195 1.87 -20.23 7.33
C MET A 195 0.39 -20.60 7.22
N SER A 196 -0.44 -20.09 8.14
CA SER A 196 -1.89 -20.30 8.15
C SER A 196 -2.63 -19.00 7.84
N ARG A 197 -3.56 -19.08 6.88
CA ARG A 197 -4.42 -17.97 6.47
C ARG A 197 -5.38 -17.54 7.61
N VAL A 198 -5.77 -18.49 8.47
CA VAL A 198 -6.56 -18.23 9.69
C VAL A 198 -5.79 -17.36 10.67
N ASP A 199 -4.48 -17.58 10.82
CA ASP A 199 -3.66 -16.77 11.71
C ASP A 199 -3.44 -15.36 11.14
N SER A 200 -3.28 -15.22 9.82
CA SER A 200 -3.33 -13.91 9.17
C SER A 200 -4.65 -13.19 9.45
N SER A 201 -5.80 -13.86 9.37
CA SER A 201 -7.10 -13.24 9.71
C SER A 201 -7.15 -12.78 11.17
N ARG A 202 -6.71 -13.62 12.12
CA ARG A 202 -6.66 -13.26 13.55
C ARG A 202 -5.76 -12.06 13.80
N ILE A 203 -4.60 -12.01 13.16
CA ILE A 203 -3.67 -10.88 13.28
C ILE A 203 -4.28 -9.60 12.71
N ALA A 204 -4.89 -9.67 11.53
CA ALA A 204 -5.53 -8.51 10.90
C ALA A 204 -6.63 -7.91 11.81
N VAL A 205 -7.50 -8.77 12.34
CA VAL A 205 -8.58 -8.35 13.26
C VAL A 205 -8.02 -7.78 14.57
N ARG A 206 -7.04 -8.45 15.17
CA ARG A 206 -6.40 -7.95 16.41
C ARG A 206 -5.75 -6.59 16.19
N LYS A 207 -4.98 -6.43 15.10
CA LYS A 207 -4.30 -5.17 14.78
C LYS A 207 -5.28 -4.02 14.55
N ALA A 208 -6.40 -4.27 13.88
CA ALA A 208 -7.46 -3.27 13.76
C ALA A 208 -8.03 -2.88 15.13
N GLY A 209 -8.25 -3.84 16.02
CA GLY A 209 -8.69 -3.60 17.39
C GLY A 209 -7.68 -2.79 18.22
N ASP A 210 -6.39 -3.14 18.14
CA ASP A 210 -5.30 -2.42 18.81
C ASP A 210 -5.21 -0.96 18.35
N ALA A 211 -5.54 -0.68 17.08
CA ALA A 211 -5.59 0.66 16.50
C ALA A 211 -6.93 1.40 16.76
N GLY A 212 -7.90 0.76 17.44
CA GLY A 212 -9.22 1.35 17.70
C GLY A 212 -10.11 1.47 16.46
N LEU A 213 -9.81 0.72 15.39
CA LEU A 213 -10.51 0.78 14.12
C LEU A 213 -11.69 -0.21 14.08
N GLY A 214 -12.91 0.32 14.04
CA GLY A 214 -14.14 -0.48 13.99
C GLY A 214 -14.34 -1.16 12.63
N LEU A 215 -14.44 -2.49 12.65
CA LEU A 215 -14.56 -3.33 11.44
C LEU A 215 -15.98 -3.47 10.89
N SER A 216 -16.99 -2.83 11.52
CA SER A 216 -18.35 -2.85 10.99
C SER A 216 -18.40 -2.17 9.62
N GLY A 217 -18.85 -2.90 8.60
CA GLY A 217 -18.88 -2.43 7.21
C GLY A 217 -17.52 -2.40 6.52
N ALA A 218 -16.48 -3.00 7.11
CA ALA A 218 -15.20 -3.21 6.43
C ALA A 218 -15.29 -4.39 5.46
N VAL A 219 -14.45 -4.35 4.42
CA VAL A 219 -14.27 -5.43 3.45
C VAL A 219 -12.99 -6.20 3.75
N LEU A 220 -12.88 -7.41 3.19
CA LEU A 220 -11.71 -8.27 3.33
C LEU A 220 -11.18 -8.67 1.95
N ALA A 221 -9.87 -8.57 1.76
CA ALA A 221 -9.14 -9.22 0.67
C ALA A 221 -8.23 -10.32 1.22
N SER A 222 -8.08 -11.39 0.45
CA SER A 222 -7.15 -12.50 0.70
C SER A 222 -6.36 -12.76 -0.57
N ASP A 223 -5.03 -12.85 -0.48
CA ASP A 223 -4.15 -13.02 -1.65
C ASP A 223 -4.29 -14.38 -2.33
N ALA A 224 -4.91 -15.34 -1.64
CA ALA A 224 -5.24 -16.66 -2.14
C ALA A 224 -6.61 -17.11 -1.63
N PHE A 225 -7.17 -18.15 -2.25
CA PHE A 225 -8.48 -18.71 -1.89
C PHE A 225 -8.54 -19.18 -0.43
N PHE A 226 -9.74 -19.18 0.17
CA PHE A 226 -9.96 -19.79 1.48
C PHE A 226 -10.16 -21.30 1.33
N PRO A 227 -9.32 -22.16 1.95
CA PRO A 227 -9.43 -23.61 1.78
C PRO A 227 -10.57 -24.23 2.58
N PHE A 228 -11.12 -23.51 3.57
CA PHE A 228 -12.16 -23.99 4.49
C PHE A 228 -13.20 -22.89 4.71
N ARG A 229 -14.39 -23.29 5.19
CA ARG A 229 -15.45 -22.38 5.64
C ARG A 229 -15.25 -21.98 7.09
#